data_AF-A0A175WGT2-F1
#
_entry.id   AF-A0A175WGT2-F1
#
_cell.length_a   1.000
_cell.length_b   1.000
_cell.length_c   1.000
_cell.angle_alpha   90.00
_cell.angle_beta   90.00
_cell.angle_gamma   90.00
#
_symmetry.space_group_name_H-M   'P 1'
#
loop_
_entity.id
_entity.type
_entity.pdbx_description
1 polymer ?
#
loop_
_entity_poly.entity_id
_entity_poly.type
_entity_poly.pdbx_seq_one_letter_code
_entity_poly.pdbx_strand_id
1 'polypeptide(L)'
;MALRVIEIEDEESHDFEALSYVWGSDSKEGVVYIKGAPIRITKSVSSFLHRLYQPTESRRLWLDGICINQDDIEEKGRQISLLRKTERGRRFPAHRLDSGHLWQKFQKPHLIDLLYYFQISSATIDKDRYFALLSIADDMVKDGKAQLELTYRTPTDKIIIMVGRFLIQNAYGEEMLGSAGIWQQRDLKSPRGTRTGAARRAY
;
A
#
# COMPACT_ATOMS: atom_id res chain seq x y z
N MET A 1 -13.32 14.55 -20.41
CA MET A 1 -12.29 13.53 -20.69
C MET A 1 -13.00 12.22 -21.01
N ALA A 2 -12.79 11.64 -22.18
CA ALA A 2 -13.37 10.33 -22.52
C ALA A 2 -12.39 9.23 -22.11
N LEU A 3 -12.80 8.33 -21.22
CA LEU A 3 -12.04 7.12 -20.93
C LEU A 3 -12.58 5.98 -21.78
N ARG A 4 -11.71 5.07 -22.18
CA ARG A 4 -12.11 3.77 -22.70
C ARG A 4 -11.69 2.74 -21.66
N VAL A 5 -12.66 2.05 -21.07
CA VAL A 5 -12.36 0.83 -20.30
C VAL A 5 -12.15 -0.29 -21.29
N ILE A 6 -11.02 -0.95 -21.13
CA ILE A 6 -10.69 -2.19 -21.80
C ILE A 6 -10.88 -3.25 -20.73
N GLU A 7 -11.78 -4.20 -20.96
CA GLU A 7 -11.84 -5.42 -20.16
C GLU A 7 -10.55 -6.20 -20.47
N ILE A 8 -9.75 -6.48 -19.45
CA ILE A 8 -8.57 -7.32 -19.60
C ILE A 8 -9.10 -8.75 -19.57
N GLU A 9 -9.48 -9.26 -20.73
CA GLU A 9 -10.02 -10.63 -20.88
C GLU A 9 -8.90 -11.69 -20.86
N ASP A 10 -7.65 -11.31 -21.11
CA ASP A 10 -6.51 -12.22 -21.22
C ASP A 10 -5.33 -11.80 -20.34
N GLU A 11 -4.74 -12.76 -19.60
CA GLU A 11 -3.51 -12.56 -18.81
C GLU A 11 -2.29 -12.18 -19.67
N GLU A 12 -2.37 -12.32 -20.99
CA GLU A 12 -1.22 -12.21 -21.90
C GLU A 12 -1.14 -10.93 -22.74
N SER A 13 -2.14 -10.04 -22.73
CA SER A 13 -2.07 -8.87 -23.60
C SER A 13 -2.45 -7.57 -22.91
N HIS A 14 -1.53 -6.61 -23.01
CA HIS A 14 -1.64 -5.16 -22.81
C HIS A 14 -1.08 -4.59 -21.51
N ASP A 15 0.12 -4.01 -21.61
CA ASP A 15 0.75 -3.20 -20.56
C ASP A 15 -0.24 -2.16 -20.00
N PHE A 16 -0.40 -2.16 -18.67
CA PHE A 16 -1.12 -1.15 -17.91
C PHE A 16 -0.22 -0.56 -16.83
N GLU A 17 -0.44 0.72 -16.51
CA GLU A 17 0.19 1.38 -15.36
C GLU A 17 -0.79 1.27 -14.17
N ALA A 18 -0.45 0.49 -13.15
CA ALA A 18 -1.18 0.54 -11.88
C ALA A 18 -0.70 1.73 -11.08
N LEU A 19 -1.61 2.62 -10.72
CA LEU A 19 -1.25 3.90 -10.14
C LEU A 19 -1.89 4.07 -8.77
N SER A 20 -1.03 4.28 -7.75
CA SER A 20 -1.50 4.66 -6.43
C SER A 20 -1.86 6.14 -6.40
N TYR A 21 -3.01 6.46 -5.83
CA TYR A 21 -3.41 7.83 -5.50
C TYR A 21 -4.00 7.84 -4.09
N VAL A 22 -4.05 9.02 -3.48
CA VAL A 22 -4.70 9.17 -2.17
C VAL A 22 -6.20 9.04 -2.36
N TRP A 23 -6.82 8.05 -1.71
CA TRP A 23 -8.26 7.80 -1.82
C TRP A 23 -9.10 9.02 -1.43
N GLY A 24 -8.71 9.73 -0.36
CA GLY A 24 -9.40 10.93 0.09
C GLY A 24 -10.83 10.63 0.54
N SER A 25 -11.75 11.54 0.24
CA SER A 25 -13.18 11.34 0.53
C SER A 25 -13.83 10.41 -0.49
N ASP A 26 -14.75 9.56 -0.03
CA ASP A 26 -15.62 8.76 -0.90
C ASP A 26 -16.69 9.58 -1.64
N SER A 27 -16.71 10.89 -1.44
CA SER A 27 -17.59 11.82 -2.16
C SER A 27 -17.36 11.67 -3.67
N LYS A 28 -18.35 11.07 -4.35
CA LYS A 28 -18.32 10.81 -5.80
C LYS A 28 -18.70 12.08 -6.58
N GLU A 29 -17.77 13.02 -6.65
CA GLU A 29 -17.93 14.35 -7.26
C GLU A 29 -17.58 14.38 -8.75
N GLY A 30 -16.79 13.42 -9.24
CA GLY A 30 -16.38 13.36 -10.64
C GLY A 30 -17.26 12.42 -11.47
N VAL A 31 -17.22 12.59 -12.80
CA VAL A 31 -17.87 11.69 -13.75
C VAL A 31 -16.88 11.33 -14.85
N VAL A 32 -16.76 10.03 -15.12
CA VAL A 32 -16.09 9.51 -16.31
C VAL A 32 -17.10 8.77 -17.17
N TYR A 33 -16.84 8.70 -18.47
CA TYR A 33 -17.68 7.94 -19.39
C TYR A 33 -16.95 6.67 -19.77
N ILE A 34 -17.61 5.53 -19.58
CA ILE A 34 -17.09 4.20 -19.88
C ILE A 34 -18.07 3.53 -20.83
N LYS A 35 -17.62 3.21 -22.05
CA LYS A 35 -18.49 2.68 -23.13
C LYS A 35 -19.77 3.54 -23.32
N GLY A 36 -19.65 4.86 -23.14
CA GLY A 36 -20.77 5.81 -23.23
C GLY A 36 -21.62 5.96 -21.96
N ALA A 37 -21.49 5.06 -20.98
CA ALA A 37 -22.20 5.14 -19.71
C ALA A 37 -21.46 6.05 -18.71
N PRO A 38 -22.15 6.99 -18.04
CA PRO A 38 -21.54 7.81 -17.00
C PRO A 38 -21.32 6.99 -15.73
N ILE A 39 -20.11 7.03 -15.19
CA ILE A 39 -19.74 6.43 -13.90
C ILE A 39 -19.23 7.53 -12.99
N ARG A 40 -19.81 7.60 -11.78
CA ARG A 40 -19.38 8.55 -10.76
C ARG A 40 -18.12 8.05 -10.06
N ILE A 41 -17.14 8.92 -9.92
CA ILE A 41 -15.84 8.64 -9.31
C ILE A 41 -15.55 9.64 -8.19
N THR A 42 -14.68 9.26 -7.27
CA THR A 42 -14.26 10.14 -6.18
C THR A 42 -13.51 11.36 -6.69
N LYS A 43 -13.51 12.44 -5.88
CA LYS A 43 -12.76 13.66 -6.17
C LYS A 43 -11.27 13.39 -6.40
N SER A 44 -10.70 12.45 -5.65
CA SER A 44 -9.29 12.05 -5.77
C SER A 44 -8.99 11.41 -7.12
N VAL A 45 -9.78 10.43 -7.56
CA VAL A 45 -9.66 9.80 -8.88
C VAL A 45 -9.82 10.85 -9.98
N SER A 46 -10.82 11.74 -9.86
CA SER A 46 -11.06 12.78 -10.86
C SER A 46 -9.87 13.74 -10.97
N SER A 47 -9.35 14.21 -9.83
CA SER A 47 -8.17 15.07 -9.77
C SER A 47 -6.92 14.36 -10.31
N PHE A 48 -6.78 13.08 -10.02
CA PHE A 48 -5.65 12.26 -10.46
C PHE A 48 -5.66 12.07 -11.97
N LEU A 49 -6.80 11.68 -12.53
CA LEU A 49 -7.01 11.56 -13.96
C LEU A 49 -6.75 12.88 -14.70
N HIS A 50 -7.20 14.01 -14.14
CA HIS A 50 -6.94 15.33 -14.73
C HIS A 50 -5.45 15.66 -14.79
N ARG A 51 -4.67 15.30 -13.75
CA ARG A 51 -3.21 15.51 -13.74
C ARG A 51 -2.47 14.59 -14.70
N LEU A 52 -2.97 13.37 -14.88
CA LEU A 52 -2.37 12.39 -15.79
C LEU A 52 -2.72 12.64 -17.25
N TYR A 53 -3.84 13.31 -17.51
CA TYR A 53 -4.34 13.52 -18.85
C TYR A 53 -3.30 14.26 -19.71
N GLN A 54 -2.91 13.61 -20.80
CA GLN A 54 -2.08 14.20 -21.84
C GLN A 54 -2.83 14.07 -23.17
N PRO A 55 -3.13 15.17 -23.88
CA PRO A 55 -3.89 15.12 -25.12
C PRO A 55 -3.26 14.24 -26.21
N THR A 56 -1.95 14.06 -26.17
CA THR A 56 -1.15 13.39 -27.20
C THR A 56 -0.88 11.91 -26.92
N GLU A 57 -1.25 11.39 -25.75
CA GLU A 57 -0.93 10.02 -25.33
C GLU A 57 -2.17 9.26 -24.86
N SER A 58 -2.35 8.06 -25.39
CA SER A 58 -3.30 7.09 -24.86
C SER A 58 -2.58 6.16 -23.89
N ARG A 59 -3.14 5.96 -22.69
CA ARG A 59 -2.57 5.09 -21.66
C ARG A 59 -3.61 4.09 -21.17
N ARG A 60 -3.15 2.90 -20.79
CA ARG A 60 -3.94 1.92 -20.04
C ARG A 60 -3.59 2.09 -18.57
N LEU A 61 -4.56 2.52 -17.78
CA LEU A 61 -4.39 2.76 -16.36
C LEU A 61 -5.22 1.75 -15.59
N TRP A 62 -4.63 1.16 -14.56
CA TRP A 62 -5.38 0.45 -13.53
C TRP A 62 -5.52 1.38 -12.33
N LEU A 63 -6.77 1.74 -12.01
CA LEU A 63 -7.14 2.58 -10.88
C LEU A 63 -8.13 1.78 -10.04
N ASP A 64 -7.75 1.38 -8.83
CA ASP A 64 -8.59 0.58 -7.92
C ASP A 64 -10.03 1.12 -7.78
N GLY A 65 -10.19 2.44 -7.66
CA GLY A 65 -11.49 3.10 -7.52
C GLY A 65 -12.39 3.05 -8.76
N ILE A 66 -11.86 2.60 -9.90
CA ILE A 66 -12.62 2.39 -11.15
C ILE A 66 -12.63 0.90 -11.56
N CYS A 67 -11.49 0.23 -11.46
CA CYS A 67 -11.27 -1.13 -11.98
C CYS A 67 -11.70 -2.23 -11.01
N ILE A 68 -11.92 -1.92 -9.73
CA ILE A 68 -12.41 -2.87 -8.74
C ILE A 68 -13.83 -2.48 -8.34
N ASN A 69 -14.76 -3.44 -8.36
CA ASN A 69 -16.03 -3.29 -7.66
C ASN A 69 -15.80 -3.21 -6.14
N GLN A 70 -15.82 -2.00 -5.60
CA GLN A 70 -15.55 -1.76 -4.19
C GLN A 70 -16.59 -2.36 -3.23
N ASP A 71 -17.77 -2.68 -3.76
CA ASP A 71 -18.86 -3.30 -3.00
C ASP A 71 -18.77 -4.84 -3.00
N ASP A 72 -17.94 -5.43 -3.87
CA ASP A 72 -17.66 -6.88 -3.90
C ASP A 72 -16.33 -7.20 -3.21
N ILE A 73 -16.43 -7.67 -1.96
CA ILE A 73 -15.29 -8.05 -1.14
C ILE A 73 -14.46 -9.18 -1.77
N GLU A 74 -15.08 -10.11 -2.50
CA GLU A 74 -14.37 -11.23 -3.13
C GLU A 74 -13.60 -10.75 -4.36
N GLU A 75 -14.23 -9.95 -5.21
CA GLU A 75 -13.53 -9.32 -6.34
C GLU A 75 -12.38 -8.44 -5.85
N LYS A 76 -12.64 -7.56 -4.86
CA LYS A 76 -11.63 -6.70 -4.27
C LYS A 76 -10.46 -7.50 -3.71
N GLY A 77 -10.73 -8.57 -2.97
CA GLY A 77 -9.70 -9.48 -2.47
C GLY A 77 -8.86 -10.11 -3.58
N ARG A 78 -9.49 -10.59 -4.65
CA ARG A 78 -8.80 -11.17 -5.81
C ARG A 78 -7.94 -10.14 -6.55
N GLN A 79 -8.51 -8.97 -6.86
CA GLN A 79 -7.83 -7.90 -7.60
C GLN A 79 -6.62 -7.35 -6.83
N ILE A 80 -6.78 -7.09 -5.52
CA ILE A 80 -5.67 -6.69 -4.65
C ILE A 80 -4.59 -7.78 -4.61
N SER A 81 -4.98 -9.06 -4.52
CA SER A 81 -4.01 -10.16 -4.55
C SER A 81 -3.27 -10.29 -5.88
N LEU A 82 -3.86 -9.90 -7.01
CA LEU A 82 -3.23 -9.90 -8.32
C LEU A 82 -2.17 -8.78 -8.44
N LEU A 83 -2.44 -7.61 -7.87
CA LEU A 83 -1.46 -6.53 -7.80
C LEU A 83 -0.17 -6.97 -7.08
N ARG A 84 -0.28 -7.79 -6.03
CA ARG A 84 0.90 -8.32 -5.31
C ARG A 84 1.82 -9.16 -6.18
N LYS A 85 1.27 -9.82 -7.20
CA LYS A 85 1.99 -10.79 -8.04
C LYS A 85 2.64 -10.16 -9.28
N THR A 86 2.26 -8.94 -9.62
CA THR A 86 2.74 -8.30 -10.84
C THR A 86 3.75 -7.20 -10.51
N GLU A 87 5.02 -7.41 -10.87
CA GLU A 87 6.05 -6.36 -10.84
C GLU A 87 5.60 -5.09 -11.57
N ARG A 88 4.73 -5.24 -12.58
CA ARG A 88 4.13 -4.13 -13.34
C ARG A 88 3.18 -3.27 -12.51
N GLY A 89 2.56 -3.83 -11.47
CA GLY A 89 1.68 -3.13 -10.54
C GLY A 89 2.38 -2.16 -9.60
N ARG A 90 3.72 -2.25 -9.51
CA ARG A 90 4.55 -1.46 -8.57
C ARG A 90 5.21 -0.23 -9.22
N ARG A 91 4.82 0.16 -10.43
CA ARG A 91 5.40 1.33 -11.12
C ARG A 91 4.74 2.64 -10.69
N PHE A 92 5.39 3.34 -9.77
CA PHE A 92 5.06 4.73 -9.46
C PHE A 92 5.68 5.65 -10.52
N PRO A 93 4.90 6.55 -11.16
CA PRO A 93 5.43 7.50 -12.12
C PRO A 93 6.09 8.66 -11.36
N ALA A 94 7.23 8.37 -10.72
CA ALA A 94 7.96 9.32 -9.88
C ALA A 94 8.30 10.63 -10.63
N HIS A 95 8.58 10.57 -11.93
CA HIS A 95 8.87 11.78 -12.71
C HIS A 95 7.64 12.65 -13.05
N ARG A 96 6.40 12.18 -12.81
CA ARG A 96 5.17 12.86 -13.26
C ARG A 96 4.34 13.46 -12.13
N LEU A 97 4.75 13.27 -10.88
CA LEU A 97 4.09 13.83 -9.70
C LEU A 97 5.07 14.75 -8.98
N ASP A 98 4.64 15.92 -8.50
CA ASP A 98 5.50 16.87 -7.76
C ASP A 98 6.18 16.22 -6.53
N SER A 99 5.55 15.17 -5.97
CA SER A 99 6.09 14.32 -4.91
C SER A 99 7.09 13.26 -5.38
N GLY A 100 7.57 13.34 -6.62
CA GLY A 100 8.39 12.33 -7.29
C GLY A 100 9.63 11.89 -6.54
N HIS A 101 10.28 12.84 -5.90
CA HIS A 101 11.46 12.62 -5.08
C HIS A 101 11.19 11.76 -3.83
N LEU A 102 9.98 11.81 -3.26
CA LEU A 102 9.59 10.91 -2.16
C LEU A 102 9.51 9.47 -2.66
N TRP A 103 8.95 9.28 -3.86
CA TRP A 103 8.77 7.95 -4.46
C TRP A 103 10.08 7.34 -4.97
N GLN A 104 11.09 8.15 -5.32
CA GLN A 104 12.43 7.63 -5.63
C GLN A 104 13.05 6.85 -4.45
N LYS A 105 12.73 7.22 -3.20
CA LYS A 105 13.19 6.48 -2.00
C LYS A 105 12.52 5.11 -1.86
N PHE A 106 11.36 4.90 -2.51
CA PHE A 106 10.54 3.70 -2.37
C PHE A 106 10.66 2.76 -3.59
N GLN A 107 11.81 2.69 -4.26
CA GLN A 107 11.99 1.71 -5.35
C GLN A 107 11.88 0.26 -4.85
N LYS A 108 12.32 0.00 -3.61
CA LYS A 108 12.19 -1.28 -2.90
C LYS A 108 11.79 -1.02 -1.45
N PRO A 109 10.53 -0.61 -1.22
CA PRO A 109 10.13 -0.12 0.09
C PRO A 109 9.94 -1.30 1.03
N HIS A 110 10.57 -1.27 2.20
CA HIS A 110 10.27 -2.27 3.23
C HIS A 110 8.96 -1.95 3.94
N LEU A 111 8.29 -2.97 4.45
CA LEU A 111 7.01 -2.79 5.13
C LEU A 111 7.13 -1.81 6.30
N ILE A 112 8.25 -1.81 7.04
CA ILE A 112 8.46 -0.87 8.15
C ILE A 112 8.50 0.58 7.68
N ASP A 113 9.20 0.87 6.58
CA ASP A 113 9.30 2.23 6.03
C ASP A 113 7.90 2.73 5.65
N LEU A 114 7.15 1.88 4.96
CA LEU A 114 5.79 2.19 4.53
C LEU A 114 4.87 2.44 5.73
N LEU A 115 4.94 1.62 6.76
CA LEU A 115 4.16 1.84 7.98
C LEU A 115 4.53 3.16 8.67
N TYR A 116 5.81 3.52 8.68
CA TYR A 116 6.29 4.78 9.26
C TYR A 116 5.80 6.02 8.46
N TYR A 117 5.98 6.02 7.15
CA TYR A 117 5.60 7.15 6.29
C TYR A 117 4.08 7.28 6.10
N PHE A 118 3.35 6.17 6.11
CA PHE A 118 1.90 6.14 5.92
C PHE A 118 1.13 5.98 7.23
N GLN A 119 1.76 6.21 8.39
CA GLN A 119 1.08 6.11 9.69
C GLN A 119 -0.16 7.01 9.79
N ILE A 120 -0.11 8.19 9.16
CA ILE A 120 -1.20 9.18 9.12
C ILE A 120 -2.15 9.00 7.92
N SER A 121 -1.92 8.00 7.08
CA SER A 121 -2.80 7.73 5.94
C SER A 121 -4.14 7.21 6.43
N SER A 122 -5.21 7.80 5.91
CA SER A 122 -6.58 7.33 6.11
C SER A 122 -6.98 6.45 4.93
N ALA A 123 -7.80 5.44 5.21
CA ALA A 123 -8.52 4.67 4.21
C ALA A 123 -10.00 4.66 4.61
N THR A 124 -10.90 4.62 3.63
CA THR A 124 -12.35 4.46 3.85
C THR A 124 -12.65 3.25 4.72
N ILE A 125 -11.92 2.17 4.49
CA ILE A 125 -11.95 0.96 5.31
C ILE A 125 -10.54 0.75 5.85
N ASP A 126 -10.37 0.73 7.17
CA ASP A 126 -9.05 0.62 7.82
C ASP A 126 -8.18 -0.54 7.29
N LYS A 127 -8.82 -1.65 6.88
CA LYS A 127 -8.10 -2.81 6.32
C LYS A 127 -7.45 -2.53 4.98
N ASP A 128 -7.99 -1.62 4.17
CA ASP A 128 -7.44 -1.28 2.85
C ASP A 128 -6.02 -0.76 2.94
N ARG A 129 -5.74 0.01 4.00
CA ARG A 129 -4.38 0.49 4.27
C ARG A 129 -3.40 -0.68 4.41
N TYR A 130 -3.73 -1.70 5.20
CA TYR A 130 -2.84 -2.85 5.36
C TYR A 130 -2.65 -3.60 4.04
N PHE A 131 -3.72 -3.86 3.29
CA PHE A 131 -3.61 -4.52 2.00
C PHE A 131 -2.79 -3.72 0.99
N ALA A 132 -2.94 -2.41 0.93
CA ALA A 132 -2.15 -1.54 0.07
C ALA A 132 -0.66 -1.61 0.44
N LEU A 133 -0.32 -1.39 1.72
CA LEU A 133 1.07 -1.41 2.20
C LEU A 133 1.72 -2.78 1.98
N LEU A 134 1.02 -3.87 2.31
CA LEU A 134 1.53 -5.23 2.12
C LEU A 134 1.68 -5.62 0.64
N SER A 135 0.99 -4.93 -0.26
CA SER A 135 1.10 -5.19 -1.70
C SER A 135 2.29 -4.49 -2.34
N ILE A 136 2.63 -3.30 -1.85
CA ILE A 136 3.75 -2.51 -2.38
C ILE A 136 5.08 -2.82 -1.69
N ALA A 137 5.06 -3.35 -0.46
CA ALA A 137 6.25 -3.73 0.28
C ALA A 137 7.07 -4.81 -0.45
N ASP A 138 8.36 -4.56 -0.65
CA ASP A 138 9.30 -5.44 -1.36
C ASP A 138 9.56 -6.73 -0.57
N ASP A 139 9.76 -6.59 0.75
CA ASP A 139 9.99 -7.67 1.71
C ASP A 139 8.76 -8.54 1.98
N MET A 140 7.59 -8.18 1.44
CA MET A 140 6.37 -8.97 1.57
C MET A 140 6.23 -10.08 0.52
N VAL A 141 7.15 -10.15 -0.44
CA VAL A 141 7.24 -11.22 -1.44
C VAL A 141 8.68 -11.74 -1.48
N LYS A 142 8.86 -13.04 -1.27
CA LYS A 142 10.16 -13.71 -1.37
C LYS A 142 10.01 -14.95 -2.23
N ASP A 143 10.88 -15.12 -3.22
CA ASP A 143 10.86 -16.25 -4.16
C ASP A 143 9.47 -16.46 -4.82
N GLY A 144 8.81 -15.36 -5.19
CA GLY A 144 7.47 -15.35 -5.79
C GLY A 144 6.32 -15.70 -4.84
N LYS A 145 6.59 -15.85 -3.53
CA LYS A 145 5.60 -16.20 -2.51
C LYS A 145 5.38 -15.06 -1.52
N ALA A 146 4.12 -14.82 -1.19
CA ALA A 146 3.75 -13.87 -0.14
C ALA A 146 4.33 -14.34 1.21
N GLN A 147 4.96 -13.44 1.96
CA GLN A 147 5.42 -13.74 3.33
C GLN A 147 4.28 -13.87 4.34
N LEU A 148 3.13 -13.26 4.02
CA LEU A 148 1.90 -13.35 4.79
C LEU A 148 0.74 -13.73 3.86
N GLU A 149 0.14 -14.88 4.15
CA GLU A 149 -1.08 -15.37 3.53
C GLU A 149 -2.30 -14.74 4.23
N LEU A 150 -2.84 -13.70 3.60
CA LEU A 150 -3.99 -12.94 4.11
C LEU A 150 -5.08 -12.92 3.04
N THR A 151 -6.32 -13.16 3.46
CA THR A 151 -7.49 -12.91 2.63
C THR A 151 -8.19 -11.65 3.11
N TYR A 152 -8.94 -11.00 2.24
CA TYR A 152 -9.69 -9.79 2.62
C TYR A 152 -10.77 -10.07 3.70
N ARG A 153 -11.11 -11.36 3.89
CA ARG A 153 -11.92 -11.89 5.00
C ARG A 153 -11.19 -11.96 6.35
N THR A 154 -9.86 -11.91 6.38
CA THR A 154 -9.10 -11.88 7.63
C THR A 154 -9.51 -10.66 8.47
N PRO A 155 -9.93 -10.85 9.74
CA PRO A 155 -10.24 -9.76 10.65
C PRO A 155 -9.05 -8.79 10.84
N THR A 156 -9.32 -7.49 11.00
CA THR A 156 -8.28 -6.45 11.06
C THR A 156 -7.31 -6.64 12.22
N ASP A 157 -7.80 -7.04 13.39
CA ASP A 157 -6.99 -7.39 14.57
C ASP A 157 -6.03 -8.55 14.27
N LYS A 158 -6.49 -9.58 13.56
CA LYS A 158 -5.66 -10.70 13.13
C LYS A 158 -4.60 -10.27 12.12
N ILE A 159 -4.93 -9.37 11.18
CA ILE A 159 -3.95 -8.77 10.25
C ILE A 159 -2.85 -8.05 11.05
N ILE A 160 -3.23 -7.19 12.00
CA ILE A 160 -2.28 -6.44 12.83
C ILE A 160 -1.33 -7.38 13.59
N ILE A 161 -1.85 -8.45 14.21
CA ILE A 161 -1.04 -9.44 14.92
C ILE A 161 -0.06 -10.14 13.96
N MET A 162 -0.52 -10.55 12.77
CA MET A 162 0.33 -11.23 11.79
C MET A 162 1.44 -10.33 11.25
N VAL A 163 1.10 -9.07 10.94
CA VAL A 163 2.08 -8.05 10.52
C VAL A 163 3.07 -7.75 11.64
N GLY A 164 2.61 -7.56 12.87
CA GLY A 164 3.48 -7.33 14.01
C GLY A 164 4.46 -8.49 14.25
N ARG A 165 3.97 -9.74 14.17
CA ARG A 165 4.84 -10.94 14.26
C ARG A 165 5.87 -10.98 13.14
N PHE A 166 5.46 -10.71 11.90
CA PHE A 166 6.37 -10.65 10.76
C PHE A 166 7.47 -9.61 10.96
N LEU A 167 7.13 -8.39 11.37
CA LEU A 167 8.11 -7.32 11.61
C LEU A 167 9.10 -7.70 12.73
N ILE A 168 8.62 -8.28 13.83
CA ILE A 168 9.46 -8.72 14.95
C ILE A 168 10.42 -9.86 14.54
N GLN A 169 9.97 -10.76 13.67
CA GLN A 169 10.73 -11.95 13.24
C GLN A 169 11.74 -11.67 12.11
N ASN A 170 11.64 -10.53 11.44
CA ASN A 170 12.57 -10.11 10.38
C ASN A 170 13.59 -9.09 10.92
N ALA A 171 14.48 -8.60 10.04
CA ALA A 171 15.58 -7.68 10.39
C ALA A 171 15.13 -6.38 11.10
N TYR A 172 13.84 -6.08 11.08
CA TYR A 172 13.20 -4.92 11.69
C TYR A 172 12.90 -5.08 13.19
N GLY A 173 13.07 -6.27 13.77
CA GLY A 173 12.65 -6.53 15.14
C GLY A 173 13.25 -5.55 16.15
N GLU A 174 14.54 -5.23 16.02
CA GLU A 174 15.19 -4.26 16.91
C GLU A 174 14.65 -2.83 16.72
N GLU A 175 14.53 -2.38 15.47
CA GLU A 175 14.02 -1.05 15.14
C GLU A 175 12.56 -0.86 15.57
N MET A 176 11.72 -1.87 15.37
CA MET A 176 10.32 -1.87 15.78
C MET A 176 10.21 -1.85 17.31
N LEU A 177 10.97 -2.70 18.00
CA LEU A 177 11.00 -2.71 19.47
C LEU A 177 11.57 -1.39 20.01
N GLY A 178 12.53 -0.77 19.32
CA GLY A 178 13.08 0.53 19.64
C GLY A 178 12.03 1.64 19.51
N SER A 179 11.36 1.70 18.35
CA SER A 179 10.31 2.67 18.04
C SER A 179 9.08 2.54 18.96
N ALA A 180 8.79 1.33 19.43
CA ALA A 180 7.74 1.08 20.40
C ALA A 180 8.16 1.36 21.87
N GLY A 181 9.44 1.66 22.13
CA GLY A 181 9.97 1.87 23.47
C GLY A 181 10.14 0.59 24.30
N ILE A 182 10.17 -0.59 23.66
CA ILE A 182 10.17 -1.91 24.31
C ILE A 182 11.57 -2.54 24.31
N TRP A 183 12.48 -2.13 23.42
CA TRP A 183 13.80 -2.76 23.27
C TRP A 183 14.63 -2.79 24.56
N GLN A 184 14.57 -1.73 25.37
CA GLN A 184 15.29 -1.63 26.65
C GLN A 184 14.61 -2.36 27.82
N GLN A 185 13.41 -2.91 27.65
CA GLN A 185 12.69 -3.59 28.74
C GLN A 185 13.17 -5.02 29.01
N ARG A 186 14.14 -5.54 28.23
CA ARG A 186 14.71 -6.89 28.42
C ARG A 186 15.67 -7.05 29.60
N ASP A 187 16.01 -5.98 30.33
CA ASP A 187 16.88 -6.05 31.52
C ASP A 187 16.14 -6.26 32.86
N LEU A 188 14.83 -6.50 32.85
CA LEU A 188 14.05 -6.77 34.06
C LEU A 188 13.86 -8.27 34.30
N LYS A 189 14.94 -8.94 34.73
CA LYS A 189 15.00 -10.07 35.70
C LYS A 189 16.31 -10.87 35.50
N SER A 190 17.42 -10.33 35.98
CA SER A 190 18.52 -11.16 36.48
C SER A 190 18.64 -10.95 38.00
N PRO A 191 18.56 -12.02 38.82
CA PRO A 191 18.58 -11.88 40.27
C PRO A 191 20.01 -11.61 40.76
N ARG A 192 20.17 -10.53 41.53
CA ARG A 192 21.27 -10.28 42.49
C ARG A 192 22.67 -10.07 41.88
N GLY A 193 23.17 -8.83 41.98
CA GLY A 193 24.61 -8.57 41.87
C GLY A 193 24.97 -7.12 41.59
N THR A 194 25.16 -6.35 42.67
CA THR A 194 26.15 -5.25 42.80
C THR A 194 26.25 -4.16 41.72
N ARG A 195 25.73 -2.97 42.09
CA ARG A 195 26.30 -1.60 41.90
C ARG A 195 27.48 -1.45 40.92
N THR A 196 27.34 -0.61 39.89
CA THR A 196 27.92 0.77 39.80
C THR A 196 27.83 1.33 38.37
N GLY A 197 27.60 2.65 38.24
CA GLY A 197 28.01 3.49 37.10
C GLY A 197 27.00 3.57 35.94
N ALA A 198 26.10 4.56 35.91
CA ALA A 198 26.32 5.88 35.32
C ALA A 198 26.54 5.87 33.80
N ALA A 199 25.46 6.07 33.03
CA ALA A 199 25.49 6.88 31.80
C ALA A 199 24.08 7.31 31.40
N ARG A 200 23.86 8.63 31.41
CA ARG A 200 22.75 9.34 30.75
C ARG A 200 23.13 9.56 29.27
N ARG A 201 22.10 9.91 28.48
CA ARG A 201 22.11 10.59 27.15
C ARG A 201 22.11 9.65 25.94
N ALA A 202 21.44 9.95 24.82
CA ALA A 202 20.67 11.15 24.42
C ALA A 202 19.79 10.87 23.18
N TYR A 203 18.79 11.75 23.04
CA TYR A 203 17.81 11.98 21.97
C TYR A 203 16.69 10.95 21.79
#